data_AF-A0A7Y0USD4-F1
#
_entry.id   AF-A0A7Y0USD4-F1
#
_cell.length_a   1.000
_cell.length_b   1.000
_cell.length_c   1.000
_cell.angle_alpha   90.00
_cell.angle_beta   90.00
_cell.angle_gamma   90.00
#
_symmetry.space_group_name_H-M   'P 1'
#
loop_
_entity.id
_entity.type
_entity.pdbx_description
1 polymer ?
#
loop_
_entity_poly.entity_id
_entity_poly.type
_entity_poly.pdbx_seq_one_letter_code
_entity_poly.pdbx_strand_id
1 'polypeptide(L)'
;MPREPLAIGTFGSISTKKKAGKWTATTRFRDEDGRTRQVSARGESKAACIRSLKVKIAGRTLVTEGDITGETHVETLCTMYLEARAMQVEGGKITPNTRDKEERAINNHIVPALGGLRLREVTVRKLNAFLQSLAVDAPSLARNSRIILNGIFQIAATDLPEFTNPVRETIHIKKSKPHPKALTAADVALIRQAISDWQSSQSSGPKRGKDLPDVLSVALGSGLRIGEILALLWSDVDLVGDPPTITVTGTLSQATGKGVYRRDCPKSEDSRRVVPIPQWLVSVLLERRLAMSKPGELVFSTRNGTVLSPTNVRRSLRAALKAADLPERLKDVHPHLFRSTVATAIKRESSMKDAAAVLGHSSPEITRTYYVEKENIAPDMRQVLARFAPEKSAKN
;
A
#
# COMPACT_ATOMS: atom_id res chain seq x y z
N MET A 1 -9.81 -8.31 59.12
CA MET A 1 -10.05 -7.77 57.76
C MET A 1 -8.88 -8.16 56.87
N PRO A 2 -9.11 -8.75 55.69
CA PRO A 2 -8.04 -9.02 54.73
C PRO A 2 -7.42 -7.69 54.30
N ARG A 3 -6.10 -7.58 54.38
CA ARG A 3 -5.35 -6.35 54.10
C ARG A 3 -5.46 -6.08 52.60
N GLU A 4 -6.01 -4.93 52.21
CA GLU A 4 -6.07 -4.55 50.80
C GLU A 4 -4.67 -4.60 50.18
N PRO A 5 -4.52 -5.24 49.01
CA PRO A 5 -3.24 -5.32 48.34
C PRO A 5 -2.81 -3.93 47.87
N LEU A 6 -1.52 -3.59 48.05
CA LEU A 6 -0.92 -2.34 47.58
C LEU A 6 -1.31 -2.06 46.12
N ALA A 7 -1.58 -0.81 45.73
CA ALA A 7 -1.81 -0.50 44.31
C ALA A 7 -0.52 -0.72 43.49
N ILE A 8 -0.65 -1.05 42.21
CA ILE A 8 0.51 -1.20 41.30
C ILE A 8 1.30 0.11 41.28
N GLY A 9 2.63 0.03 41.34
CA GLY A 9 3.51 1.19 41.38
C GLY A 9 3.58 1.90 42.74
N THR A 10 2.90 1.38 43.78
CA THR A 10 2.96 1.95 45.14
C THR A 10 3.84 1.12 46.08
N PHE A 11 4.32 1.76 47.15
CA PHE A 11 5.09 1.13 48.21
C PHE A 11 4.41 1.27 49.57
N GLY A 12 4.62 0.28 50.43
CA GLY A 12 4.14 0.30 51.81
C GLY A 12 4.99 1.18 52.73
N SER A 13 4.68 1.17 54.02
CA SER A 13 5.43 1.90 55.04
C SER A 13 6.93 1.55 55.04
N ILE A 14 7.80 2.57 55.04
CA ILE A 14 9.25 2.39 55.08
C ILE A 14 9.69 2.12 56.52
N SER A 15 10.37 0.99 56.74
CA SER A 15 11.04 0.65 58.01
C SER A 15 12.53 0.91 57.91
N THR A 16 13.15 1.39 59.00
CA THR A 16 14.60 1.66 59.06
C THR A 16 15.25 0.94 60.24
N LYS A 17 16.41 0.32 60.03
CA LYS A 17 17.20 -0.35 61.07
C LYS A 17 18.67 0.03 60.98
N LYS A 18 19.34 0.23 62.12
CA LYS A 18 20.78 0.47 62.21
C LYS A 18 21.50 -0.86 62.51
N LYS A 19 22.52 -1.22 61.72
CA LYS A 19 23.37 -2.40 61.95
C LYS A 19 24.80 -2.10 61.53
N ALA A 20 25.77 -2.38 62.40
CA ALA A 20 27.21 -2.16 62.15
C ALA A 20 27.54 -0.76 61.60
N GLY A 21 27.03 0.29 62.25
CA GLY A 21 27.29 1.70 61.86
C GLY A 21 26.51 2.22 60.65
N LYS A 22 25.87 1.37 59.84
CA LYS A 22 25.09 1.78 58.66
C LYS A 22 23.58 1.67 58.89
N TRP A 23 22.81 2.58 58.28
CA TRP A 23 21.35 2.55 58.27
C TRP A 23 20.85 1.79 57.04
N THR A 24 19.86 0.92 57.23
CA THR A 24 19.15 0.22 56.14
C THR A 24 17.68 0.61 56.18
N ALA A 25 17.14 1.08 55.05
CA ALA A 25 15.71 1.28 54.85
C ALA A 25 15.13 0.13 54.01
N THR A 26 13.95 -0.34 54.37
CA THR A 26 13.24 -1.45 53.71
C THR A 26 11.76 -1.09 53.53
N THR A 27 11.20 -1.42 52.37
CA THR A 27 9.75 -1.41 52.14
C THR A 27 9.33 -2.55 51.22
N ARG A 28 8.03 -2.79 51.07
CA ARG A 28 7.46 -3.65 50.04
C ARG A 28 6.92 -2.76 48.91
N PHE A 29 7.23 -3.11 47.67
CA PHE A 29 6.79 -2.42 46.46
C PHE A 29 6.04 -3.41 45.57
N ARG A 30 4.93 -2.97 44.97
CA ARG A 30 4.17 -3.79 44.02
C ARG A 30 4.57 -3.40 42.60
N ASP A 31 5.31 -4.29 41.94
CA ASP A 31 5.77 -4.12 40.57
C ASP A 31 4.59 -4.25 39.56
N GLU A 32 4.82 -3.86 38.30
CA GLU A 32 3.80 -3.92 37.24
C GLU A 32 3.34 -5.34 36.88
N ASP A 33 4.18 -6.35 37.14
CA ASP A 33 3.81 -7.76 37.05
C ASP A 33 2.82 -8.21 38.15
N GLY A 34 2.35 -7.27 38.96
CA GLY A 34 1.38 -7.47 40.04
C GLY A 34 1.98 -8.10 41.30
N ARG A 35 3.27 -8.47 41.30
CA ARG A 35 3.94 -9.13 42.43
C ARG A 35 4.53 -8.11 43.39
N THR A 36 4.41 -8.39 44.70
CA THR A 36 4.94 -7.51 45.75
C THR A 36 6.30 -8.00 46.26
N ARG A 37 7.37 -7.27 45.92
CA ARG A 37 8.76 -7.58 46.30
C ARG A 37 9.26 -6.64 47.40
N GLN A 38 10.21 -7.12 48.21
CA GLN A 38 10.88 -6.29 49.20
C GLN A 38 12.02 -5.50 48.53
N VAL A 39 12.09 -4.20 48.83
CA VAL A 39 13.14 -3.29 48.35
C VAL A 39 13.91 -2.78 49.55
N SER A 40 15.23 -2.73 49.44
CA SER A 40 16.09 -2.20 50.49
C SER A 40 17.21 -1.32 49.93
N ALA A 41 17.61 -0.34 50.73
CA ALA A 41 18.75 0.53 50.46
C ALA A 41 19.49 0.85 51.76
N ARG A 42 20.80 1.09 51.65
CA ARG A 42 21.68 1.41 52.79
C ARG A 42 22.20 2.85 52.68
N GLY A 43 22.54 3.46 53.81
CA GLY A 43 23.11 4.79 53.87
C GLY A 43 23.78 5.08 55.21
N GLU A 44 24.55 6.17 55.26
CA GLU A 44 25.33 6.57 56.44
C GLU A 44 24.47 7.24 57.53
N SER A 45 23.29 7.76 57.14
CA SER A 45 22.30 8.32 58.04
C SER A 45 20.89 7.80 57.72
N LYS A 46 19.97 7.94 58.69
CA LYS A 46 18.55 7.57 58.51
C LYS A 46 17.91 8.31 57.32
N ALA A 47 18.23 9.59 57.15
CA ALA A 47 17.74 10.38 56.02
C ALA A 47 18.38 9.93 54.68
N ALA A 48 19.67 9.63 54.68
CA ALA A 48 20.37 9.17 53.48
C ALA A 48 19.82 7.82 52.97
N CYS A 49 19.61 6.84 53.85
CA CYS A 49 19.09 5.54 53.42
C CYS A 49 17.63 5.62 52.90
N ILE A 50 16.79 6.50 53.47
CA ILE A 50 15.43 6.75 52.97
C ILE A 50 15.48 7.41 51.58
N ARG A 51 16.34 8.41 51.37
CA ARG A 51 16.52 9.03 50.04
C ARG A 51 16.97 8.02 49.00
N SER A 52 17.99 7.21 49.30
CA SER A 52 18.46 6.15 48.41
C SER A 52 17.38 5.09 48.13
N LEU A 53 16.55 4.76 49.12
CA LEU A 53 15.42 3.86 48.92
C LEU A 53 14.38 4.47 47.98
N LYS A 54 14.03 5.75 48.15
CA LYS A 54 13.07 6.45 47.27
C LYS A 54 13.58 6.56 45.84
N VAL A 55 14.87 6.83 45.62
CA VAL A 55 15.49 6.80 44.29
C VAL A 55 15.42 5.41 43.68
N LYS A 56 15.70 4.37 44.47
CA LYS A 56 15.62 2.97 44.02
C LYS A 56 14.19 2.49 43.72
N ILE A 57 13.19 3.05 44.41
CA ILE A 57 11.77 2.82 44.11
C ILE A 57 11.38 3.57 42.85
N ALA A 58 11.74 4.86 42.71
CA ALA A 58 11.49 5.63 41.50
C ALA A 58 12.11 4.96 40.27
N GLY A 59 13.33 4.42 40.38
CA GLY A 59 13.99 3.63 39.33
C GLY A 59 13.45 2.20 39.15
N ARG A 60 12.48 1.75 39.97
CA ARG A 60 11.72 0.50 39.77
C ARG A 60 10.31 0.76 39.25
N THR A 61 9.77 1.96 39.51
CA THR A 61 8.62 2.53 38.79
C THR A 61 9.00 2.96 37.37
N LEU A 62 10.30 2.95 37.03
CA LEU A 62 10.84 3.34 35.75
C LEU A 62 11.60 2.17 35.12
N VAL A 63 10.99 1.62 34.07
CA VAL A 63 11.64 0.95 32.95
C VAL A 63 12.02 -0.52 33.22
N THR A 64 11.09 -1.39 32.85
CA THR A 64 11.43 -2.69 32.27
C THR A 64 12.25 -2.45 31.00
N GLU A 65 13.29 -3.24 30.74
CA GLU A 65 13.95 -3.25 29.42
C GLU A 65 12.87 -3.48 28.34
N GLY A 66 12.48 -2.41 27.63
CA GLY A 66 11.42 -2.44 26.63
C GLY A 66 10.33 -1.37 26.78
N ASP A 67 10.23 -0.67 27.92
CA ASP A 67 9.17 0.32 28.12
C ASP A 67 9.41 1.60 27.31
N ILE A 68 8.41 2.02 26.53
CA ILE A 68 8.43 3.28 25.80
C ILE A 68 8.24 4.43 26.80
N THR A 69 9.14 5.41 26.79
CA THR A 69 9.07 6.59 27.65
C THR A 69 9.18 7.87 26.84
N GLY A 70 8.96 9.04 27.47
CA GLY A 70 9.19 10.34 26.84
C GLY A 70 10.62 10.55 26.31
N GLU A 71 11.60 9.77 26.78
CA GLU A 71 13.00 9.79 26.33
C GLU A 71 13.26 8.90 25.11
N THR A 72 12.33 8.01 24.75
CA THR A 72 12.49 7.11 23.61
C THR A 72 12.63 7.93 22.33
N HIS A 73 13.64 7.57 21.52
CA HIS A 73 13.87 8.20 20.23
C HIS A 73 12.85 7.72 19.19
N VAL A 74 12.48 8.61 18.25
CA VAL A 74 11.59 8.26 17.13
C VAL A 74 12.19 7.14 16.28
N GLU A 75 13.52 7.10 16.14
CA GLU A 75 14.21 6.02 15.44
C GLU A 75 13.95 4.65 16.09
N THR A 76 13.96 4.57 17.42
CA THR A 76 13.63 3.33 18.14
C THR A 76 12.20 2.88 17.81
N LEU A 77 11.24 3.81 17.78
CA LEU A 77 9.86 3.47 17.38
C LEU A 77 9.74 3.05 15.91
N CYS A 78 10.56 3.61 15.02
CA CYS A 78 10.63 3.18 13.63
C CYS A 78 11.06 1.71 13.53
N THR A 79 12.07 1.31 14.33
CA THR A 79 12.54 -0.08 14.40
C THR A 79 11.44 -1.01 14.92
N MET A 80 10.81 -0.67 16.05
CA MET A 80 9.70 -1.45 16.63
C MET A 80 8.53 -1.58 15.64
N TYR A 81 8.22 -0.51 14.90
CA TYR A 81 7.21 -0.53 13.85
C TYR A 81 7.58 -1.50 12.72
N LEU A 82 8.82 -1.48 12.24
CA LEU A 82 9.28 -2.38 11.18
C LEU A 82 9.30 -3.85 11.61
N GLU A 83 9.64 -4.14 12.86
CA GLU A 83 9.57 -5.48 13.46
C GLU A 83 8.11 -5.98 13.53
N ALA A 84 7.19 -5.14 14.01
CA ALA A 84 5.76 -5.46 14.01
C ALA A 84 5.22 -5.69 12.59
N ARG A 85 5.69 -4.91 11.60
CA ARG A 85 5.35 -5.14 10.19
C ARG A 85 5.93 -6.45 9.65
N ALA A 86 7.14 -6.85 10.06
CA ALA A 86 7.72 -8.13 9.67
C ALA A 86 6.85 -9.32 10.17
N MET A 87 6.43 -9.29 11.44
CA MET A 87 5.51 -10.31 11.98
C MET A 87 4.16 -10.36 11.23
N GLN A 88 3.66 -9.20 10.79
CA GLN A 88 2.44 -9.14 9.97
C GLN A 88 2.64 -9.70 8.56
N VAL A 89 3.84 -9.63 7.99
CA VAL A 89 4.16 -10.29 6.71
C VAL A 89 4.14 -11.80 6.89
N GLU A 90 4.78 -12.32 7.94
CA GLU A 90 4.82 -13.74 8.26
C GLU A 90 3.41 -14.29 8.52
N GLY A 91 2.59 -13.54 9.25
CA GLY A 91 1.18 -13.86 9.49
C GLY A 91 0.25 -13.60 8.29
N GLY A 92 0.77 -13.21 7.12
CA GLY A 92 -0.02 -12.99 5.90
C GLY A 92 -0.96 -11.79 5.91
N LYS A 93 -0.88 -10.92 6.93
CA LYS A 93 -1.74 -9.73 7.09
C LYS A 93 -1.33 -8.59 6.16
N ILE A 94 -0.03 -8.45 5.89
CA ILE A 94 0.49 -7.44 4.95
C ILE A 94 1.39 -8.08 3.91
N THR A 95 1.49 -7.44 2.73
CA THR A 95 2.36 -7.95 1.67
C THR A 95 3.81 -7.51 1.89
N PRO A 96 4.82 -8.32 1.48
CA PRO A 96 6.23 -7.92 1.53
C PRO A 96 6.51 -6.58 0.85
N ASN A 97 5.90 -6.33 -0.32
CA ASN A 97 6.03 -5.07 -1.04
C ASN A 97 5.50 -3.85 -0.26
N THR A 98 4.49 -4.05 0.59
CA THR A 98 3.98 -2.98 1.48
C THR A 98 5.05 -2.65 2.51
N ARG A 99 5.59 -3.66 3.21
CA ARG A 99 6.69 -3.46 4.17
C ARG A 99 7.90 -2.79 3.51
N ASP A 100 8.36 -3.29 2.36
CA ASP A 100 9.51 -2.73 1.64
C ASP A 100 9.33 -1.25 1.27
N LYS A 101 8.09 -0.82 1.00
CA LYS A 101 7.79 0.59 0.72
C LYS A 101 7.81 1.44 1.98
N GLU A 102 7.25 0.92 3.07
CA GLU A 102 7.25 1.60 4.36
C GLU A 102 8.67 1.73 4.90
N GLU A 103 9.46 0.67 4.84
CA GLU A 103 10.88 0.65 5.23
C GLU A 103 11.72 1.67 4.45
N ARG A 104 11.55 1.74 3.13
CA ARG A 104 12.21 2.78 2.32
C ARG A 104 11.78 4.19 2.72
N ALA A 105 10.51 4.41 3.00
CA ALA A 105 10.03 5.72 3.45
C ALA A 105 10.58 6.08 4.83
N ILE A 106 10.71 5.09 5.72
CA ILE A 106 11.29 5.25 7.05
C ILE A 106 12.77 5.62 6.94
N ASN A 107 13.57 4.78 6.28
CA ASN A 107 15.01 4.92 6.24
C ASN A 107 15.48 6.14 5.43
N ASN A 108 14.79 6.47 4.34
CA ASN A 108 15.25 7.54 3.45
C ASN A 108 14.68 8.92 3.80
N HIS A 109 13.59 8.98 4.59
CA HIS A 109 12.89 10.25 4.84
C HIS A 109 12.52 10.48 6.30
N ILE A 110 11.92 9.51 6.99
CA ILE A 110 11.45 9.73 8.37
C ILE A 110 12.61 9.74 9.36
N VAL A 111 13.48 8.72 9.35
CA VAL A 111 14.62 8.63 10.27
C VAL A 111 15.59 9.81 10.09
N PRO A 112 16.01 10.18 8.85
CA PRO A 112 16.88 11.34 8.65
C PRO A 112 16.30 12.67 9.17
N ALA A 113 14.98 12.84 9.12
CA ALA A 113 14.34 14.10 9.51
C ALA A 113 13.91 14.15 10.98
N LEU A 114 13.47 13.02 11.54
CA LEU A 114 12.78 12.96 12.83
C LEU A 114 13.40 11.95 13.80
N GLY A 115 14.25 11.02 13.34
CA GLY A 115 14.73 9.87 14.12
C GLY A 115 15.44 10.26 15.42
N GLY A 116 16.23 11.34 15.38
CA GLY A 116 16.96 11.86 16.53
C GLY A 116 16.08 12.57 17.58
N LEU A 117 14.81 12.84 17.30
CA LEU A 117 13.90 13.45 18.28
C LEU A 117 13.49 12.45 19.34
N ARG A 118 13.38 12.90 20.59
CA ARG A 118 12.72 12.15 21.66
C ARG A 118 11.21 12.35 21.61
N LEU A 119 10.44 11.40 22.12
CA LEU A 119 8.97 11.47 22.10
C LEU A 119 8.41 12.78 22.67
N ARG A 120 8.97 13.25 23.80
CA ARG A 120 8.58 14.54 24.42
C ARG A 120 8.87 15.78 23.56
N GLU A 121 9.75 15.66 22.56
CA GLU A 121 10.18 16.75 21.68
C GLU A 121 9.41 16.78 20.36
N VAL A 122 8.61 15.75 20.09
CA VAL A 122 7.77 15.66 18.90
C VAL A 122 6.58 16.59 19.07
N THR A 123 6.45 17.54 18.14
CA THR A 123 5.34 18.48 18.11
C THR A 123 4.63 18.42 16.77
N VAL A 124 3.33 18.75 16.76
CA VAL A 124 2.52 18.88 15.54
C VAL A 124 3.20 19.80 14.53
N ARG A 125 3.83 20.89 14.99
CA ARG A 125 4.57 21.84 14.15
C ARG A 125 5.75 21.18 13.42
N LYS A 126 6.58 20.41 14.12
CA LYS A 126 7.72 19.69 13.50
C LYS A 126 7.24 18.66 12.48
N LEU A 127 6.18 17.91 12.80
CA LEU A 127 5.61 16.93 11.89
C LEU A 127 5.00 17.60 10.64
N ASN A 128 4.29 18.72 10.80
CA ASN A 128 3.77 19.49 9.69
C ASN A 128 4.88 20.04 8.78
N ALA A 129 5.96 20.58 9.37
CA ALA A 129 7.10 21.07 8.58
C ALA A 129 7.72 19.96 7.72
N PHE A 130 7.92 18.76 8.28
CA PHE A 130 8.41 17.60 7.56
C PHE A 130 7.43 17.12 6.46
N LEU A 131 6.13 17.01 6.78
CA LEU A 131 5.14 16.56 5.81
C LEU A 131 4.96 17.57 4.67
N GLN A 132 5.04 18.87 4.96
CA GLN A 132 4.97 19.94 3.97
C GLN A 132 6.20 19.93 3.07
N SER A 133 7.41 19.78 3.61
CA SER A 133 8.62 19.73 2.79
C SER A 133 8.61 18.56 1.81
N LEU A 134 8.14 17.38 2.24
CA LEU A 134 7.94 16.25 1.33
C LEU A 134 6.81 16.50 0.31
N ALA A 135 5.77 17.24 0.69
CA ALA A 135 4.61 17.45 -0.16
C ALA A 135 4.87 18.38 -1.35
N VAL A 136 5.93 19.20 -1.30
CA VAL A 136 6.32 20.09 -2.41
C VAL A 136 6.63 19.27 -3.66
N ASP A 137 7.55 18.31 -3.55
CA ASP A 137 8.00 17.51 -4.69
C ASP A 137 7.29 16.15 -4.79
N ALA A 138 6.86 15.60 -3.65
CA ALA A 138 6.30 14.26 -3.58
C ALA A 138 5.04 14.17 -2.68
N PRO A 139 3.90 14.76 -3.08
CA PRO A 139 2.64 14.73 -2.33
C PRO A 139 2.16 13.32 -1.94
N SER A 140 2.43 12.33 -2.80
CA SER A 140 2.09 10.94 -2.54
C SER A 140 2.97 10.29 -1.46
N LEU A 141 4.27 10.59 -1.48
CA LEU A 141 5.19 10.13 -0.46
C LEU A 141 4.81 10.75 0.88
N ALA A 142 4.57 12.06 0.92
CA ALA A 142 4.18 12.77 2.13
C ALA A 142 2.89 12.19 2.77
N ARG A 143 1.87 11.85 1.96
CA ARG A 143 0.68 11.14 2.43
C ARG A 143 1.00 9.77 3.04
N ASN A 144 1.85 8.99 2.37
CA ASN A 144 2.26 7.68 2.87
C ASN A 144 3.08 7.81 4.16
N SER A 145 4.01 8.77 4.22
CA SER A 145 4.79 9.08 5.43
C SER A 145 3.89 9.47 6.59
N ARG A 146 2.83 10.24 6.37
CA ARG A 146 1.84 10.54 7.43
C ARG A 146 1.15 9.28 7.96
N ILE A 147 0.77 8.35 7.08
CA ILE A 147 0.15 7.08 7.47
C ILE A 147 1.13 6.24 8.30
N ILE A 148 2.39 6.15 7.85
CA ILE A 148 3.45 5.42 8.55
C ILE A 148 3.73 6.05 9.92
N LEU A 149 3.91 7.38 9.98
CA LEU A 149 4.09 8.11 11.24
C LEU A 149 2.92 7.88 12.19
N ASN A 150 1.68 7.88 11.67
CA ASN A 150 0.52 7.59 12.50
C ASN A 150 0.61 6.18 13.12
N GLY A 151 1.06 5.20 12.34
CA GLY A 151 1.31 3.83 12.84
C GLY A 151 2.44 3.76 13.86
N ILE A 152 3.58 4.42 13.60
CA ILE A 152 4.74 4.49 14.50
C ILE A 152 4.33 5.09 15.85
N PHE A 153 3.69 6.27 15.85
CA PHE A 153 3.28 6.94 17.09
C PHE A 153 2.07 6.29 17.77
N GLN A 154 1.34 5.43 17.07
CA GLN A 154 0.28 4.63 17.71
C GLN A 154 0.88 3.52 18.60
N ILE A 155 2.10 3.03 18.32
CA ILE A 155 2.81 2.11 19.21
C ILE A 155 3.06 2.82 20.55
N ALA A 156 3.68 4.01 20.50
CA ALA A 156 3.92 4.81 21.70
C ALA A 156 2.62 5.17 22.43
N ALA A 157 1.57 5.57 21.73
CA ALA A 157 0.29 5.92 22.36
C ALA A 157 -0.46 4.71 22.98
N THR A 158 -0.04 3.48 22.65
CA THR A 158 -0.61 2.26 23.25
C THR A 158 0.13 1.90 24.54
N ASP A 159 1.45 2.09 24.56
CA ASP A 159 2.31 1.65 25.67
C ASP A 159 2.62 2.78 26.67
N LEU A 160 2.43 4.05 26.28
CA LEU A 160 2.68 5.24 27.10
C LEU A 160 1.37 6.06 27.25
N PRO A 161 0.59 5.89 28.34
CA PRO A 161 -0.74 6.49 28.51
C PRO A 161 -0.78 8.02 28.41
N GLU A 162 0.27 8.71 28.85
CA GLU A 162 0.38 10.16 28.74
C GLU A 162 0.69 10.66 27.33
N PHE A 163 1.11 9.77 26.42
CA PHE A 163 1.49 10.13 25.07
C PHE A 163 0.28 10.14 24.14
N THR A 164 -0.14 11.33 23.73
CA THR A 164 -1.16 11.49 22.68
C THR A 164 -0.50 11.56 21.31
N ASN A 165 -0.93 10.70 20.38
CA ASN A 165 -0.38 10.65 19.01
C ASN A 165 -0.54 12.02 18.28
N PRO A 166 0.54 12.77 18.05
CA PRO A 166 0.48 14.12 17.50
C PRO A 166 0.15 14.13 15.99
N VAL A 167 0.23 12.99 15.30
CA VAL A 167 -0.07 12.90 13.86
C VAL A 167 -1.54 13.19 13.57
N ARG A 168 -2.43 12.93 14.53
CA ARG A 168 -3.88 13.17 14.36
C ARG A 168 -4.18 14.62 14.01
N GLU A 169 -3.44 15.55 14.62
CA GLU A 169 -3.58 17.00 14.42
C GLU A 169 -2.71 17.57 13.28
N THR A 170 -2.03 16.71 12.51
CA THR A 170 -1.23 17.16 11.36
C THR A 170 -2.08 17.44 10.14
N ILE A 171 -1.53 18.26 9.23
CA ILE A 171 -2.18 18.65 7.99
C ILE A 171 -2.62 17.44 7.15
N HIS A 172 -3.78 17.59 6.50
CA HIS A 172 -4.28 16.64 5.54
C HIS A 172 -3.80 17.03 4.15
N ILE A 173 -2.89 16.24 3.59
CA ILE A 173 -2.40 16.45 2.23
C ILE A 173 -3.48 15.97 1.26
N LYS A 174 -4.11 16.92 0.55
CA LYS A 174 -5.18 16.62 -0.41
C LYS A 174 -4.64 15.72 -1.52
N LYS A 175 -5.34 14.61 -1.76
CA LYS A 175 -5.09 13.77 -2.93
C LYS A 175 -5.78 14.43 -4.13
N SER A 176 -5.04 14.70 -5.20
CA SER A 176 -5.65 15.10 -6.47
C SER A 176 -6.59 13.99 -6.94
N LYS A 177 -7.81 14.36 -7.34
CA LYS A 177 -8.77 13.40 -7.88
C LYS A 177 -8.25 12.96 -9.25
N PRO A 178 -8.13 11.66 -9.51
CA PRO A 178 -7.75 11.20 -10.83
C PRO A 178 -8.83 11.59 -11.84
N HIS A 179 -8.38 11.98 -13.03
CA HIS A 179 -9.23 12.15 -14.20
C HIS A 179 -8.91 11.00 -15.16
N PRO A 180 -9.50 9.81 -14.95
CA PRO A 180 -9.28 8.67 -15.84
C PRO A 180 -9.70 9.06 -17.25
N LYS A 181 -8.81 8.84 -18.21
CA LYS A 181 -9.07 8.98 -19.63
C LYS A 181 -9.25 7.60 -20.24
N ALA A 182 -10.10 7.47 -21.25
CA ALA A 182 -10.15 6.26 -22.07
C ALA A 182 -9.45 6.52 -23.40
N LEU A 183 -8.85 5.48 -23.96
CA LEU A 183 -8.33 5.50 -25.33
C LEU A 183 -9.48 5.28 -26.31
N THR A 184 -9.46 5.99 -27.43
CA THR A 184 -10.34 5.68 -28.56
C THR A 184 -9.77 4.50 -29.37
N ALA A 185 -10.58 3.89 -30.25
CA ALA A 185 -10.10 2.84 -31.14
C ALA A 185 -8.95 3.33 -32.06
N ALA A 186 -9.04 4.59 -32.52
CA ALA A 186 -7.99 5.25 -33.29
C ALA A 186 -6.69 5.40 -32.47
N ASP A 187 -6.79 5.75 -31.18
CA ASP A 187 -5.61 5.83 -30.30
C ASP A 187 -4.94 4.48 -30.13
N VAL A 188 -5.73 3.41 -29.95
CA VAL A 188 -5.20 2.05 -29.84
C VAL A 188 -4.49 1.64 -31.13
N ALA A 189 -5.04 1.99 -32.30
CA ALA A 189 -4.39 1.74 -33.57
C ALA A 189 -3.05 2.48 -33.70
N LEU A 190 -3.00 3.78 -33.35
CA LEU A 190 -1.76 4.57 -33.34
C LEU A 190 -0.70 3.98 -32.39
N ILE A 191 -1.11 3.53 -31.20
CA ILE A 191 -0.19 2.91 -30.23
C ILE A 191 0.35 1.58 -30.78
N ARG A 192 -0.50 0.75 -31.39
CA ARG A 192 -0.07 -0.51 -32.02
C ARG A 192 0.93 -0.27 -33.14
N GLN A 193 0.67 0.73 -33.99
CA GLN A 193 1.57 1.13 -35.06
C GLN A 193 2.93 1.60 -34.50
N ALA A 194 2.92 2.50 -33.52
CA ALA A 194 4.13 2.99 -32.86
C ALA A 194 5.00 1.87 -32.27
N ILE A 195 4.37 0.84 -31.68
CA ILE A 195 5.08 -0.34 -31.17
C ILE A 195 5.69 -1.15 -32.32
N SER A 196 4.93 -1.40 -33.39
CA SER A 196 5.40 -2.14 -34.56
C SER A 196 6.61 -1.45 -35.21
N ASP A 197 6.53 -0.15 -35.43
CA ASP A 197 7.59 0.66 -36.04
C ASP A 197 8.84 0.68 -35.16
N TRP A 198 8.65 0.87 -33.84
CA TRP A 198 9.75 0.83 -32.88
C TRP A 198 10.45 -0.53 -32.84
N GLN A 199 9.71 -1.62 -32.93
CA GLN A 199 10.27 -2.98 -33.00
C GLN A 199 11.06 -3.22 -34.28
N SER A 200 10.56 -2.66 -35.40
CA SER A 200 11.14 -2.83 -36.74
C SER A 200 12.35 -1.93 -36.98
N SER A 201 12.46 -0.82 -36.24
CA SER A 201 13.61 0.11 -36.30
C SER A 201 14.94 -0.50 -35.85
N GLN A 202 14.92 -1.68 -35.23
CA GLN A 202 16.13 -2.36 -34.80
C GLN A 202 16.56 -3.41 -35.83
N SER A 203 17.70 -3.15 -36.48
CA SER A 203 18.24 -4.03 -37.52
C SER A 203 18.91 -5.31 -37.00
N SER A 204 19.38 -5.33 -35.75
CA SER A 204 20.20 -6.45 -35.21
C SER A 204 19.75 -6.93 -33.83
N GLY A 205 19.71 -8.24 -33.63
CA GLY A 205 19.39 -8.90 -32.36
C GLY A 205 17.89 -9.22 -32.17
N PRO A 206 17.50 -9.79 -31.01
CA PRO A 206 16.09 -10.10 -30.73
C PRO A 206 15.23 -8.83 -30.75
N LYS A 207 14.01 -8.94 -31.32
CA LYS A 207 13.05 -7.83 -31.34
C LYS A 207 12.84 -7.27 -29.93
N ARG A 208 13.02 -5.95 -29.80
CA ARG A 208 12.71 -5.20 -28.57
C ARG A 208 11.27 -5.45 -28.14
N GLY A 209 11.06 -5.64 -26.84
CA GLY A 209 9.71 -5.73 -26.26
C GLY A 209 8.79 -6.71 -26.99
N LYS A 210 9.30 -7.87 -27.45
CA LYS A 210 8.56 -8.84 -28.28
C LYS A 210 7.16 -9.18 -27.75
N ASP A 211 7.00 -9.21 -26.43
CA ASP A 211 5.75 -9.59 -25.76
C ASP A 211 4.76 -8.42 -25.64
N LEU A 212 5.20 -7.19 -25.91
CA LEU A 212 4.42 -5.98 -25.67
C LEU A 212 3.08 -5.97 -26.46
N PRO A 213 3.02 -6.29 -27.77
CA PRO A 213 1.76 -6.33 -28.50
C PRO A 213 0.73 -7.29 -27.90
N ASP A 214 1.17 -8.49 -27.50
CA ASP A 214 0.32 -9.53 -26.91
C ASP A 214 -0.15 -9.13 -25.51
N VAL A 215 0.74 -8.56 -24.69
CA VAL A 215 0.40 -8.05 -23.35
C VAL A 215 -0.67 -6.96 -23.44
N LEU A 216 -0.57 -6.06 -24.43
CA LEU A 216 -1.56 -5.02 -24.69
C LEU A 216 -2.89 -5.61 -25.17
N SER A 217 -2.82 -6.63 -26.03
CA SER A 217 -4.00 -7.35 -26.53
C SER A 217 -4.76 -8.04 -25.41
N VAL A 218 -4.05 -8.73 -24.50
CA VAL A 218 -4.68 -9.28 -23.29
C VAL A 218 -5.26 -8.17 -22.43
N ALA A 219 -4.55 -7.06 -22.20
CA ALA A 219 -5.06 -5.95 -21.40
C ALA A 219 -6.37 -5.36 -21.96
N LEU A 220 -6.47 -5.23 -23.29
CA LEU A 220 -7.66 -4.70 -23.98
C LEU A 220 -8.79 -5.72 -24.10
N GLY A 221 -8.48 -7.01 -24.25
CA GLY A 221 -9.51 -8.05 -24.42
C GLY A 221 -10.05 -8.62 -23.10
N SER A 222 -9.38 -8.36 -21.97
CA SER A 222 -9.78 -8.91 -20.67
C SER A 222 -9.86 -7.88 -19.54
N GLY A 223 -9.31 -6.68 -19.73
CA GLY A 223 -9.26 -5.65 -18.69
C GLY A 223 -8.39 -6.00 -17.48
N LEU A 224 -7.61 -7.09 -17.52
CA LEU A 224 -6.78 -7.53 -16.39
C LEU A 224 -5.71 -6.51 -15.99
N ARG A 225 -5.29 -6.54 -14.71
CA ARG A 225 -4.15 -5.72 -14.25
C ARG A 225 -2.85 -6.28 -14.84
N ILE A 226 -1.86 -5.42 -15.10
CA ILE A 226 -0.57 -5.88 -15.65
C ILE A 226 0.11 -6.97 -14.81
N GLY A 227 -0.05 -6.93 -13.48
CA GLY A 227 0.47 -7.98 -12.60
C GLY A 227 -0.27 -9.32 -12.72
N GLU A 228 -1.56 -9.29 -13.07
CA GLU A 228 -2.37 -10.49 -13.34
C GLU A 228 -2.00 -11.05 -14.72
N ILE A 229 -1.91 -10.18 -15.75
CA ILE A 229 -1.53 -10.57 -17.12
C ILE A 229 -0.18 -11.29 -17.15
N LEU A 230 0.84 -10.72 -16.52
CA LEU A 230 2.18 -11.30 -16.50
C LEU A 230 2.33 -12.49 -15.55
N ALA A 231 1.28 -12.82 -14.79
CA ALA A 231 1.20 -13.99 -13.92
C ALA A 231 0.34 -15.13 -14.51
N LEU A 232 -0.25 -14.94 -15.70
CA LEU A 232 -1.10 -15.94 -16.34
C LEU A 232 -0.33 -17.22 -16.67
N LEU A 233 -0.92 -18.34 -16.29
CA LEU A 233 -0.49 -19.68 -16.68
C LEU A 233 -1.32 -20.16 -17.88
N TRP A 234 -0.78 -21.07 -18.69
CA TRP A 234 -1.57 -21.70 -19.75
C TRP A 234 -2.73 -22.52 -19.19
N SER A 235 -2.61 -23.05 -17.97
CA SER A 235 -3.70 -23.72 -17.25
C SER A 235 -4.84 -22.77 -16.84
N ASP A 236 -4.60 -21.46 -16.85
CA ASP A 236 -5.59 -20.45 -16.52
C ASP A 236 -6.44 -20.03 -17.74
N VAL A 237 -6.07 -20.48 -18.94
CA VAL A 237 -6.64 -20.00 -20.22
C VAL A 237 -7.42 -21.12 -20.89
N ASP A 238 -8.74 -20.98 -20.93
CA ASP A 238 -9.63 -21.86 -21.69
C ASP A 238 -9.99 -21.21 -23.03
N LEU A 239 -9.34 -21.66 -24.09
CA LEU A 239 -9.54 -21.17 -25.46
C LEU A 239 -10.62 -21.95 -26.24
N VAL A 240 -11.11 -23.07 -25.69
CA VAL A 240 -12.05 -23.98 -26.38
C VAL A 240 -13.45 -23.93 -25.78
N GLY A 241 -13.60 -23.43 -24.54
CA GLY A 241 -14.89 -23.19 -23.92
C GLY A 241 -15.74 -22.17 -24.69
N ASP A 242 -17.06 -22.21 -24.42
CA ASP A 242 -18.04 -21.26 -24.97
C ASP A 242 -18.82 -20.58 -23.82
N PRO A 243 -18.55 -19.31 -23.50
CA PRO A 243 -17.52 -18.46 -24.11
C PRO A 243 -16.10 -18.85 -23.67
N PRO A 244 -15.05 -18.54 -24.46
CA PRO A 244 -13.66 -18.75 -24.04
C PRO A 244 -13.32 -17.83 -22.85
N THR A 245 -12.45 -18.29 -21.94
CA THR A 245 -12.22 -17.61 -20.67
C THR A 245 -10.76 -17.54 -20.22
N ILE A 246 -10.46 -16.55 -19.36
CA ILE A 246 -9.24 -16.47 -18.58
C ILE A 246 -9.59 -16.46 -17.09
N THR A 247 -9.00 -17.37 -16.32
CA THR A 247 -9.16 -17.45 -14.87
C THR A 247 -8.01 -16.75 -14.15
N VAL A 248 -8.31 -15.74 -13.32
CA VAL A 248 -7.27 -15.04 -12.56
C VAL A 248 -6.90 -15.83 -11.32
N THR A 249 -5.78 -16.54 -11.36
CA THR A 249 -5.30 -17.38 -10.23
C THR A 249 -4.11 -16.79 -9.47
N GLY A 250 -3.45 -15.76 -10.01
CA GLY A 250 -2.28 -15.14 -9.39
C GLY A 250 -1.99 -13.73 -9.87
N THR A 251 -1.09 -13.06 -9.16
CA THR A 251 -0.55 -11.75 -9.53
C THR A 251 0.95 -11.71 -9.25
N LEU A 252 1.68 -10.91 -10.03
CA LEU A 252 3.07 -10.62 -9.71
C LEU A 252 3.18 -9.79 -8.43
N SER A 253 4.17 -10.15 -7.61
CA SER A 253 4.61 -9.46 -6.41
C SER A 253 6.10 -9.18 -6.52
N GLN A 254 6.59 -8.25 -5.71
CA GLN A 254 8.01 -7.96 -5.60
C GLN A 254 8.38 -7.95 -4.13
N ALA A 255 9.56 -8.50 -3.81
CA ALA A 255 10.14 -8.40 -2.48
C ALA A 255 11.65 -8.16 -2.60
N THR A 256 12.20 -7.38 -1.67
CA THR A 256 13.65 -7.21 -1.52
C THR A 256 14.34 -8.57 -1.40
N GLY A 257 15.43 -8.78 -2.14
CA GLY A 257 16.18 -10.05 -2.18
C GLY A 257 15.56 -11.18 -3.02
N LYS A 258 14.24 -11.17 -3.29
CA LYS A 258 13.57 -12.21 -4.13
C LYS A 258 13.28 -11.76 -5.57
N GLY A 259 13.36 -10.47 -5.85
CA GLY A 259 13.00 -9.93 -7.17
C GLY A 259 11.50 -10.00 -7.42
N VAL A 260 11.11 -10.11 -8.69
CA VAL A 260 9.71 -10.24 -9.11
C VAL A 260 9.34 -11.72 -9.17
N TYR A 261 8.24 -12.10 -8.53
CA TYR A 261 7.76 -13.47 -8.48
C TYR A 261 6.23 -13.54 -8.60
N ARG A 262 5.71 -14.69 -9.04
CA ARG A 262 4.28 -14.96 -9.08
C ARG A 262 3.79 -15.34 -7.69
N ARG A 263 2.73 -14.69 -7.22
CA ARG A 263 2.04 -15.01 -5.97
C ARG A 263 0.62 -15.44 -6.31
N ASP A 264 0.21 -16.59 -5.80
CA ASP A 264 -1.17 -17.04 -5.95
C ASP A 264 -2.15 -16.10 -5.25
N CYS A 265 -3.31 -15.92 -5.87
CA CYS A 265 -4.43 -15.27 -5.20
C CYS A 265 -4.97 -16.23 -4.12
N PRO A 266 -5.29 -15.71 -2.91
CA PRO A 266 -5.95 -16.51 -1.89
C PRO A 266 -7.24 -17.12 -2.46
N LYS A 267 -7.69 -18.25 -1.91
CA LYS A 267 -8.90 -18.94 -2.37
C LYS A 267 -10.20 -18.17 -2.08
N SER A 268 -10.15 -16.88 -1.71
CA SER A 268 -11.36 -16.09 -1.46
C SER A 268 -12.06 -15.76 -2.78
N GLU A 269 -13.39 -15.86 -2.77
CA GLU A 269 -14.28 -15.74 -3.94
C GLU A 269 -14.07 -14.44 -4.73
N ASP A 270 -13.74 -13.33 -4.08
CA ASP A 270 -13.55 -12.03 -4.77
C ASP A 270 -12.24 -11.91 -5.56
N SER A 271 -11.21 -12.71 -5.22
CA SER A 271 -9.87 -12.54 -5.79
C SER A 271 -9.60 -13.47 -6.98
N ARG A 272 -10.32 -14.59 -7.06
CA ARG A 272 -10.33 -15.52 -8.19
C ARG A 272 -11.55 -15.26 -9.03
N ARG A 273 -11.36 -14.77 -10.25
CA ARG A 273 -12.46 -14.48 -11.19
C ARG A 273 -12.20 -15.11 -12.54
N VAL A 274 -13.27 -15.53 -13.19
CA VAL A 274 -13.27 -16.00 -14.58
C VAL A 274 -13.72 -14.83 -15.46
N VAL A 275 -12.94 -14.51 -16.47
CA VAL A 275 -13.20 -13.41 -17.40
C VAL A 275 -13.44 -14.01 -18.79
N PRO A 276 -14.67 -13.93 -19.33
CA PRO A 276 -14.91 -14.25 -20.73
C PRO A 276 -14.09 -13.32 -21.64
N ILE A 277 -13.50 -13.88 -22.69
CA ILE A 277 -12.65 -13.14 -23.63
C ILE A 277 -13.23 -13.16 -25.05
N PRO A 278 -12.97 -12.13 -25.86
CA PRO A 278 -13.44 -12.09 -27.24
C PRO A 278 -12.62 -13.00 -28.16
N GLN A 279 -13.24 -13.44 -29.26
CA GLN A 279 -12.61 -14.37 -30.22
C GLN A 279 -11.29 -13.86 -30.81
N TRP A 280 -11.15 -12.54 -31.03
CA TRP A 280 -9.89 -11.99 -31.54
C TRP A 280 -8.73 -12.16 -30.55
N LEU A 281 -9.00 -12.21 -29.23
CA LEU A 281 -7.97 -12.46 -28.23
C LEU A 281 -7.58 -13.95 -28.20
N VAL A 282 -8.53 -14.85 -28.48
CA VAL A 282 -8.25 -16.28 -28.67
C VAL A 282 -7.22 -16.47 -29.78
N SER A 283 -7.41 -15.83 -30.94
CA SER A 283 -6.44 -15.90 -32.05
C SER A 283 -5.04 -15.44 -31.64
N VAL A 284 -4.92 -14.32 -30.93
CA VAL A 284 -3.63 -13.81 -30.44
C VAL A 284 -2.95 -14.80 -29.49
N LEU A 285 -3.71 -15.42 -28.57
CA LEU A 285 -3.17 -16.38 -27.62
C LEU A 285 -2.78 -17.70 -28.29
N LEU A 286 -3.52 -18.16 -29.30
CA LEU A 286 -3.17 -19.33 -30.10
C LEU A 286 -1.89 -19.10 -30.90
N GLU A 287 -1.80 -17.99 -31.64
CA GLU A 287 -0.59 -17.60 -32.39
C GLU A 287 0.63 -17.55 -31.48
N ARG A 288 0.48 -16.94 -30.30
CA ARG A 288 1.52 -16.90 -29.29
C ARG A 288 1.94 -18.30 -28.84
N ARG A 289 0.99 -19.19 -28.52
CA ARG A 289 1.27 -20.55 -28.09
C ARG A 289 2.03 -21.35 -29.16
N LEU A 290 1.66 -21.18 -30.43
CA LEU A 290 2.30 -21.82 -31.58
C LEU A 290 3.70 -21.28 -31.84
N ALA A 291 3.94 -19.99 -31.59
CA ALA A 291 5.26 -19.37 -31.74
C ALA A 291 6.25 -19.78 -30.63
N MET A 292 5.80 -20.41 -29.54
CA MET A 292 6.68 -20.88 -28.46
C MET A 292 7.29 -22.24 -28.81
N SER A 293 8.61 -22.30 -28.98
CA SER A 293 9.32 -23.56 -29.25
C SER A 293 9.17 -24.61 -28.14
N LYS A 294 9.05 -24.15 -26.89
CA LYS A 294 8.71 -24.98 -25.72
C LYS A 294 7.84 -24.14 -24.78
N PRO A 295 6.51 -24.34 -24.78
CA PRO A 295 5.63 -23.67 -23.83
C PRO A 295 6.01 -24.08 -22.40
N GLY A 296 6.42 -23.11 -21.57
CA GLY A 296 6.48 -23.31 -20.12
C GLY A 296 5.09 -23.19 -19.51
N GLU A 297 5.00 -23.10 -18.18
CA GLU A 297 3.71 -22.90 -17.51
C GLU A 297 3.14 -21.49 -17.76
N LEU A 298 3.99 -20.47 -17.83
CA LEU A 298 3.61 -19.07 -18.01
C LEU A 298 3.27 -18.73 -19.46
N VAL A 299 2.19 -17.97 -19.66
CA VAL A 299 1.85 -17.36 -20.97
C VAL A 299 2.91 -16.33 -21.38
N PHE A 300 3.39 -15.55 -20.41
CA PHE A 300 4.41 -14.52 -20.60
C PHE A 300 5.65 -14.82 -19.78
N SER A 301 6.68 -15.36 -20.42
CA SER A 301 7.95 -15.72 -19.78
C SER A 301 9.15 -15.05 -20.44
N THR A 302 10.22 -14.87 -19.65
CA THR A 302 11.55 -14.58 -20.19
C THR A 302 12.07 -15.78 -20.99
N ARG A 303 13.20 -15.61 -21.68
CA ARG A 303 13.91 -16.71 -22.35
C ARG A 303 14.27 -17.85 -21.39
N ASN A 304 14.47 -17.55 -20.11
CA ASN A 304 14.84 -18.53 -19.08
C ASN A 304 13.61 -19.12 -18.37
N GLY A 305 12.39 -18.87 -18.86
CA GLY A 305 11.15 -19.38 -18.25
C GLY A 305 10.70 -18.64 -16.99
N THR A 306 11.37 -17.55 -16.60
CA THR A 306 10.98 -16.74 -15.42
C THR A 306 9.92 -15.69 -15.77
N VAL A 307 9.27 -15.12 -14.75
CA VAL A 307 8.26 -14.07 -14.95
C VAL A 307 8.84 -12.81 -15.60
N LEU A 308 8.05 -12.16 -16.46
CA LEU A 308 8.40 -10.84 -16.99
C LEU A 308 8.27 -9.76 -15.91
N SER A 309 9.17 -8.78 -15.91
CA SER A 309 9.08 -7.63 -15.01
C SER A 309 8.07 -6.60 -15.54
N PRO A 310 7.04 -6.19 -14.76
CA PRO A 310 6.13 -5.11 -15.13
C PRO A 310 6.86 -3.80 -15.44
N THR A 311 7.99 -3.55 -14.76
CA THR A 311 8.84 -2.37 -14.99
C THR A 311 9.45 -2.39 -16.38
N ASN A 312 9.89 -3.56 -16.87
CA ASN A 312 10.44 -3.68 -18.22
C ASN A 312 9.35 -3.47 -19.28
N VAL A 313 8.15 -4.02 -19.08
CA VAL A 313 7.01 -3.78 -19.99
C VAL A 313 6.66 -2.29 -20.06
N ARG A 314 6.58 -1.61 -18.91
CA ARG A 314 6.34 -0.16 -18.85
C ARG A 314 7.45 0.64 -19.55
N ARG A 315 8.72 0.25 -19.36
CA ARG A 315 9.86 0.89 -20.01
C ARG A 315 9.80 0.73 -21.52
N SER A 316 9.53 -0.48 -22.03
CA SER A 316 9.39 -0.75 -23.46
C SER A 316 8.24 0.03 -24.08
N LEU A 317 7.07 0.05 -23.42
CA LEU A 317 5.94 0.85 -23.88
C LEU A 317 6.30 2.33 -23.97
N ARG A 318 6.89 2.89 -22.92
CA ARG A 318 7.31 4.31 -22.91
C ARG A 318 8.34 4.61 -24.00
N ALA A 319 9.27 3.70 -24.25
CA ALA A 319 10.27 3.86 -25.30
C ALA A 319 9.63 3.87 -26.70
N ALA A 320 8.70 2.96 -26.97
CA ALA A 320 7.97 2.92 -28.24
C ALA A 320 7.16 4.21 -28.47
N LEU A 321 6.40 4.64 -27.45
CA LEU A 321 5.56 5.84 -27.55
C LEU A 321 6.38 7.12 -27.71
N LYS A 322 7.56 7.21 -27.11
CA LYS A 322 8.47 8.36 -27.25
C LYS A 322 9.19 8.41 -28.60
N ALA A 323 9.40 7.25 -29.23
CA ALA A 323 10.07 7.16 -30.52
C ALA A 323 9.13 7.51 -31.69
N ALA A 324 7.82 7.38 -31.49
CA ALA A 324 6.81 7.67 -32.49
C ALA A 324 6.33 9.13 -32.44
N ASP A 325 5.93 9.65 -33.59
CA ASP A 325 5.27 10.95 -33.70
C ASP A 325 3.78 10.82 -33.32
N LEU A 326 3.50 10.89 -32.02
CA LEU A 326 2.16 10.75 -31.46
C LEU A 326 1.69 12.07 -30.83
N PRO A 327 0.37 12.33 -30.78
CA PRO A 327 -0.18 13.40 -29.96
C PRO A 327 0.33 13.34 -28.52
N GLU A 328 0.62 14.48 -27.91
CA GLU A 328 1.26 14.54 -26.58
C GLU A 328 0.50 13.74 -25.51
N ARG A 329 -0.85 13.73 -25.59
CA ARG A 329 -1.72 12.94 -24.71
C ARG A 329 -1.47 11.42 -24.76
N LEU A 330 -0.85 10.91 -25.83
CA LEU A 330 -0.56 9.49 -26.02
C LEU A 330 0.88 9.12 -25.61
N LYS A 331 1.78 10.08 -25.42
CA LYS A 331 3.18 9.81 -25.05
C LYS A 331 3.37 9.30 -23.61
N ASP A 332 2.40 9.58 -22.73
CA ASP A 332 2.39 9.15 -21.33
C ASP A 332 1.40 8.00 -21.05
N VAL A 333 1.01 7.26 -22.09
CA VAL A 333 0.19 6.05 -21.93
C VAL A 333 0.96 4.99 -21.14
N HIS A 334 0.27 4.36 -20.20
CA HIS A 334 0.81 3.33 -19.32
C HIS A 334 -0.19 2.16 -19.21
N PRO A 335 0.24 0.96 -18.77
CA PRO A 335 -0.59 -0.24 -18.86
C PRO A 335 -1.97 -0.15 -18.16
N HIS A 336 -2.11 0.66 -17.12
CA HIS A 336 -3.40 0.85 -16.45
C HIS A 336 -4.42 1.62 -17.31
N LEU A 337 -3.97 2.38 -18.31
CA LEU A 337 -4.89 3.11 -19.18
C LEU A 337 -5.70 2.17 -20.08
N PHE A 338 -5.11 1.07 -20.58
CA PHE A 338 -5.87 0.06 -21.34
C PHE A 338 -6.99 -0.53 -20.50
N ARG A 339 -6.73 -0.76 -19.21
CA ARG A 339 -7.75 -1.21 -18.27
C ARG A 339 -8.84 -0.16 -18.04
N SER A 340 -8.49 1.12 -17.95
CA SER A 340 -9.49 2.22 -17.90
C SER A 340 -10.31 2.32 -19.19
N THR A 341 -9.70 2.07 -20.35
CA THR A 341 -10.39 2.01 -21.64
C THR A 341 -11.44 0.92 -21.64
N VAL A 342 -11.09 -0.30 -21.22
CA VAL A 342 -12.05 -1.43 -21.11
C VAL A 342 -13.17 -1.10 -20.13
N ALA A 343 -12.84 -0.55 -18.96
CA ALA A 343 -13.83 -0.13 -17.97
C ALA A 343 -14.84 0.87 -18.52
N THR A 344 -14.34 1.87 -19.28
CA THR A 344 -15.15 2.93 -19.87
C THR A 344 -16.03 2.38 -21.00
N ALA A 345 -15.50 1.48 -21.85
CA ALA A 345 -16.26 0.83 -22.90
C ALA A 345 -17.43 0.00 -22.35
N ILE A 346 -17.16 -0.87 -21.36
CA ILE A 346 -18.20 -1.69 -20.71
C ILE A 346 -19.25 -0.80 -20.02
N LYS A 347 -18.83 0.27 -19.34
CA LYS A 347 -19.78 1.21 -18.72
C LYS A 347 -20.69 1.88 -19.74
N ARG A 348 -20.19 2.17 -20.95
CA ARG A 348 -20.96 2.84 -22.01
C ARG A 348 -22.01 1.92 -22.62
N GLU A 349 -21.69 0.64 -22.77
CA GLU A 349 -22.58 -0.35 -23.41
C GLU A 349 -23.49 -1.09 -22.43
N SER A 350 -23.04 -1.28 -21.19
CA SER A 350 -23.77 -2.02 -20.16
C SER A 350 -23.90 -1.18 -18.88
N SER A 351 -23.36 -1.63 -17.76
CA SER A 351 -23.49 -0.95 -16.48
C SER A 351 -22.15 -0.76 -15.76
N MET A 352 -22.17 0.17 -14.80
CA MET A 352 -21.07 0.40 -13.87
C MET A 352 -20.74 -0.85 -13.04
N LYS A 353 -21.75 -1.69 -12.76
CA LYS A 353 -21.62 -2.93 -11.99
C LYS A 353 -20.88 -3.99 -12.81
N ASP A 354 -21.21 -4.12 -14.09
CA ASP A 354 -20.55 -5.09 -14.98
C ASP A 354 -19.09 -4.71 -15.23
N ALA A 355 -18.83 -3.41 -15.43
CA ALA A 355 -17.46 -2.91 -15.52
C ALA A 355 -16.67 -3.25 -14.25
N ALA A 356 -17.25 -3.07 -13.06
CA ALA A 356 -16.59 -3.44 -11.81
C ALA A 356 -16.35 -4.95 -11.65
N ALA A 357 -17.29 -5.78 -12.10
CA ALA A 357 -17.18 -7.24 -12.05
C ALA A 357 -16.05 -7.75 -12.96
N VAL A 358 -16.01 -7.33 -14.23
CA VAL A 358 -14.93 -7.70 -15.17
C VAL A 358 -13.56 -7.29 -14.64
N LEU A 359 -13.48 -6.10 -14.06
CA LEU A 359 -12.25 -5.58 -13.48
C LEU A 359 -11.86 -6.29 -12.16
N GLY A 360 -12.79 -6.94 -11.45
CA GLY A 360 -12.53 -7.47 -10.12
C GLY A 360 -12.25 -6.36 -9.10
N HIS A 361 -13.17 -5.40 -9.00
CA HIS A 361 -13.19 -4.40 -7.93
C HIS A 361 -14.25 -4.77 -6.90
N SER A 362 -13.88 -4.73 -5.61
CA SER A 362 -14.78 -4.99 -4.48
C SER A 362 -15.91 -3.96 -4.35
N SER A 363 -15.80 -2.80 -5.01
CA SER A 363 -16.84 -1.78 -5.04
C SER A 363 -16.92 -1.09 -6.41
N PRO A 364 -18.14 -0.87 -6.94
CA PRO A 364 -18.36 -0.05 -8.15
C PRO A 364 -17.82 1.37 -8.02
N GLU A 365 -17.71 1.92 -6.80
CA GLU A 365 -17.21 3.27 -6.56
C GLU A 365 -15.72 3.42 -6.91
N ILE A 366 -14.93 2.35 -6.74
CA ILE A 366 -13.54 2.29 -7.17
C ILE A 366 -13.47 2.41 -8.70
N THR A 367 -14.31 1.67 -9.40
CA THR A 367 -14.37 1.70 -10.87
C THR A 367 -14.78 3.10 -11.36
N ARG A 368 -15.79 3.71 -10.71
CA ARG A 368 -16.29 5.05 -11.05
C ARG A 368 -15.22 6.13 -10.84
N THR A 369 -14.46 6.03 -9.76
CA THR A 369 -13.47 7.04 -9.39
C THR A 369 -12.20 6.95 -10.23
N TYR A 370 -11.70 5.73 -10.49
CA TYR A 370 -10.34 5.55 -11.00
C TYR A 370 -10.26 5.06 -12.45
N TYR A 371 -11.35 4.55 -13.04
CA TYR A 371 -11.27 3.82 -14.31
C TYR A 371 -12.28 4.27 -15.36
N VAL A 372 -13.43 4.81 -14.97
CA VAL A 372 -14.43 5.31 -15.91
C VAL A 372 -14.22 6.80 -16.16
N GLU A 373 -13.96 7.14 -17.42
CA GLU A 373 -13.92 8.53 -17.87
C GLU A 373 -15.26 9.22 -17.58
N LYS A 374 -15.20 10.40 -16.96
CA LYS A 374 -16.38 11.20 -16.65
C LYS A 374 -16.77 11.98 -17.90
N GLU A 375 -17.92 11.65 -18.45
CA GLU A 375 -18.59 12.50 -19.44
C GLU A 375 -19.17 13.71 -18.71
N ASN A 376 -18.70 14.91 -19.04
CA ASN A 376 -19.23 16.17 -18.51
C ASN A 376 -20.49 16.64 -19.26
N ILE A 377 -21.14 15.74 -20.00
CA ILE A 377 -22.37 16.00 -20.74
C ILE A 377 -23.49 15.30 -19.98
N ALA A 378 -24.49 16.07 -19.55
CA ALA A 378 -25.68 15.51 -18.92
C ALA A 378 -26.42 14.64 -19.97
N PRO A 379 -27.03 13.51 -19.57
CA PRO A 379 -27.84 12.72 -20.48
C PRO A 379 -28.99 13.59 -21.03
N ASP A 380 -29.42 13.34 -22.27
CA ASP A 380 -30.51 14.10 -22.88
C ASP A 380 -31.82 13.83 -22.13
N MET A 381 -32.16 14.75 -21.23
CA MET A 381 -33.39 14.73 -20.44
C MET A 381 -34.40 15.76 -20.94
N ARG A 382 -34.22 16.30 -22.15
CA ARG A 382 -35.10 17.35 -22.70
C ARG A 382 -36.57 16.93 -22.68
N GLN A 383 -36.87 15.66 -22.94
CA GLN A 383 -38.26 15.15 -22.89
C GLN A 383 -38.88 15.20 -21.49
N VAL A 384 -38.10 14.96 -20.43
CA VAL A 384 -38.56 15.07 -19.04
C VAL A 384 -38.72 16.54 -18.67
N LEU A 385 -37.74 17.37 -19.04
CA LEU A 385 -37.73 18.80 -18.77
C LEU A 385 -38.85 19.54 -19.53
N ALA A 386 -39.21 19.07 -20.73
CA ALA A 386 -40.30 19.63 -21.54
C ALA A 386 -41.67 19.54 -20.86
N ARG A 387 -41.86 18.65 -19.86
CA ARG A 387 -43.10 18.57 -19.07
C ARG A 387 -43.33 19.80 -18.19
N PHE A 388 -42.29 20.58 -17.92
CA PHE A 388 -42.35 21.84 -17.20
C PHE A 388 -42.43 23.05 -18.14
N ALA A 389 -42.64 22.82 -19.44
CA ALA A 389 -42.88 23.92 -20.37
C ALA A 389 -44.16 24.66 -19.91
N PRO A 390 -44.14 26.01 -19.88
CA PRO A 390 -45.33 26.77 -19.53
C PRO A 390 -46.45 26.46 -20.52
N GLU A 391 -47.66 26.20 -20.00
CA GLU A 391 -48.84 26.05 -20.86
C GLU A 391 -49.01 27.33 -21.66
N LYS A 392 -49.04 27.20 -23.00
CA LYS A 392 -49.39 28.32 -23.86
C LYS A 392 -50.83 28.70 -23.51
N SER A 393 -51.01 29.83 -22.83
CA SER A 393 -52.31 30.48 -22.75
C SER A 393 -52.76 30.73 -24.19
N ALA A 394 -53.78 29.98 -24.62
CA ALA A 394 -54.46 30.22 -25.87
C ALA A 394 -55.12 31.61 -25.76
N LYS A 395 -54.45 32.62 -26.28
CA LYS A 395 -55.10 33.91 -26.57
C LYS A 395 -56.02 33.66 -27.76
N ASN A 396 -57.32 33.65 -27.47
CA ASN A 396 -58.39 33.89 -28.44
C ASN A 396 -58.20 35.23 -29.14
#